data_AF-A0A1X2G6S6-F1
#
_entry.id   AF-A0A1X2G6S6-F1
#
_cell.length_a   1.000
_cell.length_b   1.000
_cell.length_c   1.000
_cell.angle_alpha   90.00
_cell.angle_beta   90.00
_cell.angle_gamma   90.00
#
_symmetry.space_group_name_H-M   'P 1'
#
loop_
_entity.id
_entity.type
_entity.pdbx_description
1 polymer ?
#
loop_
_entity_poly.entity_id
_entity_poly.type
_entity_poly.pdbx_seq_one_letter_code
_entity_poly.pdbx_strand_id
1 'polypeptide(L)'
;MIVVTPSSASTSLSPANRATSIRFSCYEPLPAHAPLASPPPSYSTTRRWEKCRSCVILPREEEGREELPAYQCTVYKMGHVFVKKERDAPGVRSRWRSWHWMYVELWGTLLRFYHAKNTPAHRWSHLTAPSSPFPTAKFLWPPLPSTTPSCPSSSPLLPPPPHRNGPLVATLNLAGAEAARALDYTKRPNALRLSIHQGPQFLFRLQNPMEMISWIEHLQAAINISMDLESRPMPKFMTLPGRLAAVTANDAQTLALEQLREQRYREHAEMLI
;
A
#
# COMPACT_ATOMS: atom_id res chain seq x y z
N MET A 1 55.38 64.05 46.34
CA MET A 1 54.74 63.88 47.65
C MET A 1 53.49 63.03 47.46
N ILE A 2 53.51 61.84 48.06
CA ILE A 2 52.42 60.91 48.43
C ILE A 2 51.29 60.73 47.40
N VAL A 3 51.31 59.59 46.71
CA VAL A 3 50.09 58.96 46.18
C VAL A 3 50.00 57.55 46.78
N VAL A 4 48.85 57.32 47.39
CA VAL A 4 48.43 56.20 48.22
C VAL A 4 48.02 55.01 47.34
N THR A 5 48.34 53.79 47.80
CA THR A 5 47.82 52.53 47.24
C THR A 5 46.45 52.19 47.82
N PRO A 6 45.60 51.49 47.06
CA PRO A 6 44.86 50.37 47.66
C PRO A 6 44.63 49.13 46.76
N SER A 7 44.71 47.97 47.41
CA SER A 7 43.85 46.75 47.40
C SER A 7 43.16 46.20 46.13
N SER A 8 43.45 44.90 45.90
CA SER A 8 42.58 43.76 45.52
C SER A 8 41.64 43.84 44.30
N ALA A 9 41.79 42.89 43.35
CA ALA A 9 40.84 41.80 43.08
C ALA A 9 41.24 40.99 41.83
N SER A 10 40.60 39.84 41.73
CA SER A 10 40.84 38.65 40.91
C SER A 10 40.29 38.72 39.46
N THR A 11 40.60 37.62 38.75
CA THR A 11 39.75 36.95 37.74
C THR A 11 40.09 37.26 36.29
N SER A 12 40.85 36.35 35.67
CA SER A 12 40.98 36.23 34.22
C SER A 12 39.72 35.59 33.63
N LEU A 13 39.18 36.26 32.62
CA LEU A 13 38.05 35.87 31.79
C LEU A 13 38.51 34.88 30.71
N SER A 14 37.72 33.84 30.46
CA SER A 14 37.72 33.13 29.17
C SER A 14 36.28 32.87 28.72
N PRO A 15 36.02 32.86 27.40
CA PRO A 15 34.74 33.25 26.84
C PRO A 15 33.71 32.13 26.78
N ALA A 16 32.46 32.58 26.74
CA ALA A 16 31.26 31.80 26.56
C ALA A 16 31.30 30.92 25.31
N ASN A 17 31.13 29.62 25.51
CA ASN A 17 30.40 28.78 24.56
C ASN A 17 29.35 28.00 25.35
N ARG A 18 28.14 28.53 25.30
CA ARG A 18 26.93 27.98 25.92
C ARG A 18 26.48 26.78 25.07
N ALA A 19 27.19 25.67 25.19
CA ALA A 19 26.66 24.37 24.77
C ALA A 19 25.65 23.96 25.84
N THR A 20 24.38 24.22 25.58
CA THR A 20 23.26 23.65 26.32
C THR A 20 23.31 22.13 26.12
N SER A 21 24.08 21.45 26.96
CA SER A 21 24.00 20.01 27.10
C SER A 21 22.61 19.75 27.70
N ILE A 22 21.65 19.47 26.82
CA ILE A 22 20.47 18.72 27.20
C ILE A 22 21.04 17.41 27.73
N ARG A 23 21.19 17.32 29.05
CA ARG A 23 21.28 16.04 29.72
C ARG A 23 20.00 15.34 29.32
N PHE A 24 20.09 14.46 28.31
CA PHE A 24 19.18 13.35 28.22
C PHE A 24 19.26 12.72 29.59
N SER A 25 18.21 12.91 30.39
CA SER A 25 18.01 12.13 31.59
C SER A 25 18.04 10.70 31.11
N CYS A 26 19.19 10.05 31.30
CA CYS A 26 19.34 8.63 31.11
C CYS A 26 18.17 8.01 31.85
N TYR A 27 17.37 7.21 31.14
CA TYR A 27 16.41 6.34 31.78
C TYR A 27 17.13 5.66 32.93
N GLU A 28 16.69 6.00 34.13
CA GLU A 28 17.13 5.32 35.34
C GLU A 28 16.79 3.84 35.13
N PRO A 29 17.79 2.94 35.13
CA PRO A 29 17.52 1.54 34.88
C PRO A 29 16.61 1.06 36.00
N LEU A 30 15.37 0.69 35.63
CA LEU A 30 14.38 0.13 36.54
C LEU A 30 15.05 -0.98 37.37
N PRO A 31 15.00 -0.91 38.71
CA PRO A 31 15.62 -1.91 39.55
C PRO A 31 15.05 -3.29 39.21
N ALA A 32 15.95 -4.21 38.83
CA ALA A 32 15.61 -5.61 38.70
C ALA A 32 15.08 -6.09 40.06
N HIS A 33 13.90 -6.71 40.04
CA HIS A 33 13.21 -7.33 41.18
C HIS A 33 12.36 -6.40 42.07
N ALA A 34 11.40 -5.69 41.48
CA ALA A 34 10.09 -5.58 42.13
C ALA A 34 9.18 -6.68 41.54
N PRO A 35 8.57 -7.56 42.34
CA PRO A 35 7.56 -8.46 41.82
C PRO A 35 6.39 -7.58 41.35
N LEU A 36 6.22 -7.45 40.02
CA LEU A 36 4.98 -7.01 39.38
C LEU A 36 3.90 -8.07 39.65
N ALA A 37 3.49 -8.16 40.91
CA ALA A 37 2.55 -9.15 41.42
C ALA A 37 1.28 -8.52 41.99
N SER A 38 0.96 -7.27 41.63
CA SER A 38 -0.46 -6.94 41.58
C SER A 38 -0.99 -7.61 40.31
N PRO A 39 -1.90 -8.60 40.40
CA PRO A 39 -2.63 -9.03 39.22
C PRO A 39 -3.26 -7.79 38.55
N PRO A 40 -3.41 -7.76 37.22
CA PRO A 40 -4.11 -6.67 36.56
C PRO A 40 -5.41 -6.42 37.33
N PRO A 41 -5.76 -5.15 37.60
CA PRO A 41 -6.93 -4.83 38.40
C PRO A 41 -8.13 -5.59 37.82
N SER A 42 -8.86 -6.30 38.68
CA SER A 42 -9.98 -7.11 38.22
C SER A 42 -10.94 -6.22 37.42
N TYR A 43 -11.16 -6.57 36.15
CA TYR A 43 -12.06 -5.82 35.26
C TYR A 43 -13.48 -5.74 35.84
N SER A 44 -13.89 -6.68 36.70
CA SER A 44 -15.18 -6.65 37.39
C SER A 44 -15.36 -5.48 38.36
N THR A 45 -14.27 -4.89 38.85
CA THR A 45 -14.29 -3.73 39.78
C THR A 45 -14.53 -2.39 39.07
N THR A 46 -14.64 -2.38 37.73
CA THR A 46 -14.82 -1.16 36.94
C THR A 46 -16.26 -0.62 36.95
N ARG A 47 -17.22 -1.24 37.65
CA ARG A 47 -18.60 -0.70 37.82
C ARG A 47 -18.68 0.60 38.64
N ARG A 48 -17.56 1.33 38.80
CA ARG A 48 -17.56 2.71 39.28
C ARG A 48 -18.27 3.63 38.27
N TRP A 49 -18.17 3.35 36.97
CA TRP A 49 -18.84 4.13 35.92
C TRP A 49 -20.38 4.03 36.01
N GLU A 50 -20.92 2.89 36.45
CA GLU A 50 -22.38 2.69 36.63
C GLU A 50 -22.98 3.61 37.71
N LYS A 51 -22.17 4.01 38.70
CA LYS A 51 -22.56 4.96 39.77
C LYS A 51 -22.24 6.42 39.40
N CYS A 52 -21.41 6.64 38.38
CA CYS A 52 -21.17 7.95 37.82
C CYS A 52 -22.34 8.33 36.90
N ARG A 53 -23.31 9.08 37.42
CA ARG A 53 -24.35 9.74 36.61
C ARG A 53 -23.78 10.63 35.49
N SER A 54 -22.50 10.96 35.53
CA SER A 54 -21.76 11.67 34.50
C SER A 54 -21.32 10.81 33.30
N CYS A 55 -21.52 9.48 33.35
CA CYS A 55 -21.15 8.55 32.28
C CYS A 55 -22.34 8.08 31.44
N VAL A 56 -23.47 8.81 31.47
CA VAL A 56 -24.56 8.58 30.52
C VAL A 56 -24.05 8.97 29.14
N ILE A 57 -23.75 7.97 28.31
CA ILE A 57 -23.43 8.17 26.89
C ILE A 57 -24.72 8.60 26.21
N LEU A 58 -24.94 9.90 26.12
CA LEU A 58 -26.02 10.46 25.30
C LEU A 58 -25.54 10.44 23.85
N PRO A 59 -26.41 10.01 22.91
CA PRO A 59 -26.08 10.07 21.51
C PRO A 59 -25.78 11.51 21.12
N ARG A 60 -24.75 11.72 20.29
CA ARG A 60 -24.38 13.07 19.88
C ARG A 60 -25.44 13.64 18.94
N GLU A 61 -25.59 14.97 18.90
CA GLU A 61 -26.59 15.61 18.06
C GLU A 61 -26.35 15.35 16.56
N GLU A 62 -25.10 15.11 16.20
CA GLU A 62 -24.63 14.76 14.87
C GLU A 62 -24.67 13.26 14.55
N GLU A 63 -24.96 12.40 15.53
CA GLU A 63 -24.88 10.95 15.35
C GLU A 63 -25.84 10.47 14.25
N GLY A 64 -25.29 9.84 13.20
CA GLY A 64 -26.02 9.44 12.00
C GLY A 64 -26.23 10.53 10.94
N ARG A 65 -25.81 11.78 11.21
CA ARG A 65 -25.75 12.90 10.25
C ARG A 65 -24.32 13.44 10.06
N GLU A 66 -23.32 12.73 10.57
CA GLU A 66 -21.92 13.10 10.45
C GLU A 66 -21.52 13.23 8.97
N GLU A 67 -20.96 14.38 8.60
CA GLU A 67 -20.38 14.54 7.27
C GLU A 67 -19.11 13.69 7.18
N LEU A 68 -19.13 12.67 6.33
CA LEU A 68 -17.98 11.79 6.16
C LEU A 68 -16.81 12.57 5.54
N PRO A 69 -15.59 12.42 6.07
CA PRO A 69 -14.40 13.00 5.44
C PRO A 69 -14.28 12.56 3.99
N ALA A 70 -13.76 13.44 3.13
CA ALA A 70 -13.43 13.08 1.76
C ALA A 70 -12.38 11.94 1.76
N TYR A 71 -12.78 10.74 1.35
CA TYR A 71 -11.90 9.58 1.26
C TYR A 71 -11.36 9.41 -0.16
N GLN A 72 -10.10 8.99 -0.27
CA GLN A 72 -9.48 8.58 -1.51
C GLN A 72 -8.76 7.26 -1.31
N CYS A 73 -8.75 6.42 -2.33
CA CYS A 73 -8.05 5.15 -2.26
C CYS A 73 -6.54 5.39 -2.38
N THR A 74 -5.79 5.11 -1.31
CA THR A 74 -4.32 5.28 -1.28
C THR A 74 -3.61 4.30 -2.22
N VAL A 75 -4.12 3.07 -2.32
CA VAL A 75 -3.57 2.04 -3.21
C VAL A 75 -4.28 2.10 -4.55
N TYR A 76 -3.76 2.92 -5.44
CA TYR A 76 -4.32 3.12 -6.77
C TYR A 76 -3.22 3.20 -7.83
N LYS A 77 -3.35 2.43 -8.91
CA LYS A 77 -2.49 2.55 -10.09
C LYS A 77 -3.23 2.08 -11.33
N MET A 78 -3.07 2.79 -12.44
CA MET A 78 -3.69 2.42 -13.70
C MET A 78 -2.70 2.61 -14.85
N GLY A 79 -2.82 1.81 -15.90
CA GLY A 79 -1.94 1.95 -17.05
C GLY A 79 -2.13 0.86 -18.09
N HIS A 80 -1.55 1.10 -19.26
CA HIS A 80 -1.52 0.10 -20.31
C HIS A 80 -0.34 -0.84 -20.12
N VAL A 81 -0.62 -2.14 -20.13
CA VAL A 81 0.38 -3.20 -19.97
C VAL A 81 0.10 -4.34 -20.95
N PHE A 82 1.15 -5.01 -21.38
CA PHE A 82 0.98 -6.27 -22.10
C PHE A 82 0.74 -7.38 -21.07
N VAL A 83 -0.34 -8.13 -21.21
CA VAL A 83 -0.72 -9.21 -20.29
C VAL A 83 -0.71 -10.54 -21.03
N LYS A 84 -0.15 -11.57 -20.39
CA LYS A 84 -0.17 -12.95 -20.86
C LYS A 84 -0.64 -13.85 -19.72
N LYS A 85 -1.77 -14.54 -19.91
CA LYS A 85 -2.26 -15.54 -18.95
C LYS A 85 -1.43 -16.81 -19.08
N GLU A 86 -0.61 -17.15 -18.09
CA GLU A 86 0.26 -18.34 -18.12
C GLU A 86 -0.47 -19.62 -17.72
N ARG A 87 -1.29 -19.52 -16.67
CA ARG A 87 -2.04 -20.63 -16.07
C ARG A 87 -3.46 -20.17 -15.79
N ASP A 88 -4.43 -21.07 -15.97
CA ASP A 88 -5.83 -20.80 -15.60
C ASP A 88 -6.09 -21.15 -14.13
N ALA A 89 -5.39 -22.16 -13.62
CA ALA A 89 -5.41 -22.63 -12.23
C ALA A 89 -4.02 -23.21 -11.87
N PRO A 90 -3.73 -23.53 -10.60
CA PRO A 90 -2.49 -24.19 -10.21
C PRO A 90 -2.27 -25.48 -11.03
N GLY A 91 -1.11 -25.61 -11.67
CA GLY A 91 -0.78 -26.76 -12.54
C GLY A 91 -1.46 -26.76 -13.92
N VAL A 92 -2.56 -26.03 -14.12
CA VAL A 92 -3.29 -26.00 -15.40
C VAL A 92 -2.78 -24.86 -16.29
N ARG A 93 -2.02 -25.22 -17.32
CA ARG A 93 -1.51 -24.26 -18.31
C ARG A 93 -2.66 -23.68 -19.13
N SER A 94 -2.64 -22.35 -19.34
CA SER A 94 -3.74 -21.69 -20.06
C SER A 94 -3.77 -22.05 -21.55
N ARG A 95 -4.97 -22.20 -22.11
CA ARG A 95 -5.20 -22.54 -23.53
C ARG A 95 -4.85 -21.39 -24.48
N TRP A 96 -5.08 -20.15 -24.06
CA TRP A 96 -4.93 -18.95 -24.89
C TRP A 96 -3.86 -18.02 -24.32
N ARG A 97 -2.61 -18.45 -24.45
CA ARG A 97 -1.42 -17.84 -23.81
C ARG A 97 -0.74 -16.78 -24.68
N SER A 98 -1.47 -16.01 -25.47
CA SER A 98 -0.93 -14.91 -26.27
C SER A 98 -0.79 -13.63 -25.43
N TRP A 99 0.11 -12.74 -25.85
CA TRP A 99 0.25 -11.43 -25.24
C TRP A 99 -0.83 -10.49 -25.77
N HIS A 100 -1.56 -9.83 -24.87
CA HIS A 100 -2.61 -8.87 -25.21
C HIS A 100 -2.25 -7.50 -24.65
N TRP A 101 -2.51 -6.45 -25.43
CA TRP A 101 -2.42 -5.08 -24.95
C TRP A 101 -3.70 -4.74 -24.20
N MET A 102 -3.61 -4.54 -22.89
CA MET A 102 -4.75 -4.30 -22.01
C MET A 102 -4.52 -3.03 -21.21
N TYR A 103 -5.62 -2.38 -20.83
CA TYR A 103 -5.60 -1.37 -19.80
C TYR A 103 -5.92 -2.02 -18.48
N VAL A 104 -5.04 -1.85 -17.49
CA VAL A 104 -5.18 -2.46 -16.17
C VAL A 104 -5.35 -1.35 -15.14
N GLU A 105 -6.30 -1.54 -14.25
CA GLU A 105 -6.64 -0.63 -13.16
C GLU A 105 -6.61 -1.40 -11.84
N LEU A 106 -5.73 -0.97 -10.94
CA LEU A 106 -5.65 -1.42 -9.57
C LEU A 106 -6.33 -0.36 -8.68
N TRP A 107 -7.38 -0.76 -7.96
CA TRP A 107 -8.10 0.10 -7.02
C TRP A 107 -8.33 -0.65 -5.70
N GLY A 108 -7.60 -0.26 -4.65
CA GLY A 108 -7.59 -0.96 -3.37
C GLY A 108 -7.03 -2.37 -3.52
N THR A 109 -7.90 -3.36 -3.41
CA THR A 109 -7.59 -4.80 -3.53
C THR A 109 -8.09 -5.40 -4.84
N LEU A 110 -8.75 -4.61 -5.68
CA LEU A 110 -9.36 -5.04 -6.92
C LEU A 110 -8.45 -4.70 -8.11
N LEU A 111 -8.23 -5.69 -8.98
CA LEU A 111 -7.51 -5.54 -10.23
C LEU A 111 -8.44 -5.78 -11.41
N ARG A 112 -8.65 -4.75 -12.23
CA ARG A 112 -9.55 -4.77 -13.39
C ARG A 112 -8.76 -4.73 -14.69
N PHE A 113 -9.18 -5.53 -15.65
CA PHE A 113 -8.61 -5.62 -16.99
C PHE A 113 -9.64 -5.13 -17.99
N TYR A 114 -9.24 -4.21 -18.86
CA TYR A 114 -10.08 -3.69 -19.93
C TYR A 114 -9.38 -3.92 -21.27
N HIS A 115 -10.15 -4.16 -22.32
CA HIS A 115 -9.61 -4.16 -23.68
C HIS A 115 -9.03 -2.77 -24.00
N ALA A 116 -7.84 -2.70 -24.58
CA ALA A 116 -7.33 -1.43 -25.08
C ALA A 116 -7.97 -1.11 -26.45
N LYS A 117 -8.70 0.00 -26.56
CA LYS A 117 -9.33 0.44 -27.83
C LYS A 117 -8.30 0.72 -28.94
N ASN A 118 -7.09 1.13 -28.54
CA ASN A 118 -5.96 1.35 -29.44
C ASN A 118 -4.86 0.31 -29.16
N THR A 119 -4.87 -0.80 -29.89
CA THR A 119 -3.66 -1.63 -29.99
C THR A 119 -2.56 -0.81 -30.66
N PRO A 120 -1.32 -0.76 -30.14
CA PRO A 120 -0.20 -0.03 -30.74
C PRO A 120 0.31 -0.62 -32.06
N ALA A 121 -0.54 -1.37 -32.79
CA ALA A 121 -0.22 -1.99 -34.07
C ALA A 121 0.17 -0.97 -35.16
N HIS A 122 -0.19 0.31 -35.01
CA HIS A 122 0.13 1.35 -36.00
C HIS A 122 1.43 2.15 -35.75
N ARG A 123 2.18 1.91 -34.65
CA ARG A 123 3.36 2.75 -34.32
C ARG A 123 4.72 2.12 -34.67
N TRP A 124 4.75 0.92 -35.24
CA TRP A 124 5.98 0.26 -35.72
C TRP A 124 6.05 0.07 -37.23
N SER A 125 5.12 0.64 -38.00
CA SER A 125 5.04 0.49 -39.46
C SER A 125 5.61 1.69 -40.26
N HIS A 126 6.30 2.65 -39.64
CA HIS A 126 6.85 3.81 -40.36
C HIS A 126 8.28 3.64 -40.91
N LEU A 127 8.88 2.45 -40.79
CA LEU A 127 10.09 2.11 -41.53
C LEU A 127 9.74 0.97 -42.47
N THR A 128 9.65 1.30 -43.76
CA THR A 128 9.37 0.43 -44.91
C THR A 128 7.90 0.10 -45.18
N ALA A 129 7.25 0.99 -45.94
CA ALA A 129 6.29 0.56 -46.97
C ALA A 129 6.33 1.55 -48.14
N PRO A 130 6.33 1.05 -49.39
CA PRO A 130 6.50 1.86 -50.59
C PRO A 130 5.22 2.61 -50.94
N SER A 131 5.41 3.76 -51.60
CA SER A 131 4.39 4.60 -52.20
C SER A 131 3.41 3.79 -53.06
N SER A 132 2.12 3.83 -52.73
CA SER A 132 1.05 3.53 -53.68
C SER A 132 0.28 4.81 -53.99
N PRO A 133 0.04 5.16 -55.26
CA PRO A 133 -0.54 6.42 -55.64
C PRO A 133 -1.98 6.23 -56.15
N PHE A 134 -3.02 6.26 -55.31
CA PHE A 134 -4.38 6.54 -55.81
C PHE A 134 -5.24 7.24 -54.75
N PRO A 135 -5.90 8.37 -55.08
CA PRO A 135 -6.83 9.08 -54.21
C PRO A 135 -8.29 8.64 -54.49
N THR A 136 -9.23 9.12 -53.64
CA THR A 136 -10.72 9.03 -53.72
C THR A 136 -11.27 8.06 -52.66
N ALA A 137 -12.21 8.40 -51.78
CA ALA A 137 -13.33 9.33 -51.91
C ALA A 137 -13.65 10.07 -50.60
N LYS A 138 -14.16 11.28 -50.78
CA LYS A 138 -14.79 12.14 -49.78
C LYS A 138 -16.20 11.61 -49.50
N PHE A 139 -16.57 11.43 -48.24
CA PHE A 139 -17.98 11.35 -47.83
C PHE A 139 -18.32 12.56 -46.96
N LEU A 140 -19.15 13.44 -47.53
CA LEU A 140 -19.84 14.56 -46.90
C LEU A 140 -20.90 14.03 -45.94
N TRP A 141 -20.96 14.57 -44.73
CA TRP A 141 -22.13 14.51 -43.83
C TRP A 141 -22.71 15.94 -43.68
N PRO A 142 -24.05 16.15 -43.72
CA PRO A 142 -24.65 17.48 -43.72
C PRO A 142 -24.81 18.10 -42.31
N PRO A 143 -24.97 19.44 -42.18
CA PRO A 143 -25.11 20.11 -40.88
C PRO A 143 -26.53 20.57 -40.50
N LEU A 144 -26.74 20.74 -39.17
CA LEU A 144 -27.72 21.58 -38.43
C LEU A 144 -29.20 21.12 -38.33
N PRO A 145 -30.05 21.60 -37.36
CA PRO A 145 -29.82 22.67 -36.38
C PRO A 145 -30.31 22.49 -34.93
N SER A 146 -29.91 23.47 -34.12
CA SER A 146 -30.28 23.76 -32.73
C SER A 146 -31.76 24.08 -32.51
N THR A 147 -32.39 23.48 -31.50
CA THR A 147 -33.52 24.05 -30.75
C THR A 147 -33.58 23.40 -29.37
N THR A 148 -33.45 24.20 -28.33
CA THR A 148 -33.77 23.87 -26.93
C THR A 148 -35.30 23.82 -26.75
N PRO A 149 -35.80 22.94 -25.86
CA PRO A 149 -36.54 23.50 -24.73
C PRO A 149 -36.21 22.81 -23.39
N SER A 150 -36.38 23.62 -22.35
CA SER A 150 -36.36 23.32 -20.92
C SER A 150 -37.29 22.18 -20.50
N CYS A 151 -36.90 21.44 -19.44
CA CYS A 151 -37.76 21.10 -18.28
C CYS A 151 -36.96 20.36 -17.17
N PRO A 152 -37.47 20.33 -15.92
CA PRO A 152 -36.68 20.46 -14.69
C PRO A 152 -36.41 19.14 -13.95
N SER A 153 -35.51 19.22 -12.96
CA SER A 153 -35.46 18.39 -11.75
C SER A 153 -35.58 16.88 -11.93
N SER A 154 -34.43 16.21 -12.02
CA SER A 154 -34.16 14.96 -11.30
C SER A 154 -32.65 14.78 -11.27
N SER A 155 -32.09 14.62 -10.07
CA SER A 155 -30.66 14.43 -9.83
C SER A 155 -30.04 13.47 -10.85
N PRO A 156 -28.98 13.87 -11.57
CA PRO A 156 -28.32 12.94 -12.46
C PRO A 156 -27.57 11.93 -11.58
N LEU A 157 -28.12 10.71 -11.49
CA LEU A 157 -27.29 9.53 -11.30
C LEU A 157 -26.27 9.56 -12.43
N LEU A 158 -25.10 10.13 -12.14
CA LEU A 158 -23.99 10.18 -13.08
C LEU A 158 -23.79 8.74 -13.59
N PRO A 159 -23.90 8.49 -14.91
CA PRO A 159 -23.50 7.20 -15.45
C PRO A 159 -22.06 6.94 -15.00
N PRO A 160 -21.70 5.69 -14.64
CA PRO A 160 -20.31 5.37 -14.30
C PRO A 160 -19.43 5.97 -15.39
N PRO A 161 -18.36 6.70 -15.03
CA PRO A 161 -17.56 7.44 -15.99
C PRO A 161 -17.25 6.49 -17.15
N PRO A 162 -17.54 6.86 -18.40
CA PRO A 162 -17.32 5.97 -19.53
C PRO A 162 -15.89 5.51 -19.38
N HIS A 163 -15.68 4.22 -19.13
CA HIS A 163 -14.33 3.70 -19.03
C HIS A 163 -13.68 4.16 -20.34
N ARG A 164 -12.72 5.09 -20.25
CA ARG A 164 -12.07 5.65 -21.45
C ARG A 164 -11.49 4.51 -22.30
N ASN A 165 -11.22 3.40 -21.63
CA ASN A 165 -10.71 2.14 -22.14
C ASN A 165 -11.87 1.20 -22.55
N GLY A 166 -11.58 0.13 -23.29
CA GLY A 166 -12.58 -0.78 -23.86
C GLY A 166 -13.42 -1.52 -22.81
N PRO A 167 -14.25 -2.49 -23.23
CA PRO A 167 -15.06 -3.27 -22.30
C PRO A 167 -14.21 -3.95 -21.22
N LEU A 168 -14.76 -4.06 -20.02
CA LEU A 168 -14.18 -4.80 -18.89
C LEU A 168 -14.09 -6.29 -19.27
N VAL A 169 -12.90 -6.84 -19.18
CA VAL A 169 -12.58 -8.24 -19.49
C VAL A 169 -12.67 -9.10 -18.25
N ALA A 170 -12.08 -8.64 -17.14
CA ALA A 170 -12.02 -9.39 -15.89
C ALA A 170 -11.79 -8.46 -14.70
N THR A 171 -12.30 -8.88 -13.54
CA THR A 171 -12.03 -8.26 -12.23
C THR A 171 -11.50 -9.36 -11.31
N LEU A 172 -10.39 -9.12 -10.64
CA LEU A 172 -9.73 -10.07 -9.74
C LEU A 172 -9.53 -9.45 -8.36
N ASN A 173 -9.69 -10.25 -7.32
CA ASN A 173 -9.25 -9.91 -5.97
C ASN A 173 -7.78 -10.32 -5.80
N LEU A 174 -7.01 -9.51 -5.06
CA LEU A 174 -5.59 -9.75 -4.77
C LEU A 174 -5.34 -10.45 -3.43
N ALA A 175 -6.39 -10.85 -2.71
CA ALA A 175 -6.29 -11.67 -1.49
C ALA A 175 -5.43 -12.92 -1.71
N GLY A 176 -4.34 -13.03 -0.94
CA GLY A 176 -3.39 -14.15 -1.04
C GLY A 176 -2.63 -14.23 -2.37
N ALA A 177 -2.70 -13.19 -3.22
CA ALA A 177 -1.91 -13.16 -4.44
C ALA A 177 -0.44 -12.82 -4.13
N GLU A 178 0.45 -13.14 -5.07
CA GLU A 178 1.86 -12.81 -5.01
C GLU A 178 2.27 -12.06 -6.27
N ALA A 179 2.92 -10.91 -6.10
CA ALA A 179 3.45 -10.10 -7.19
C ALA A 179 4.97 -9.97 -7.06
N ALA A 180 5.70 -10.41 -8.09
CA ALA A 180 7.15 -10.39 -8.10
C ALA A 180 7.71 -10.21 -9.52
N ARG A 181 8.98 -9.86 -9.64
CA ARG A 181 9.70 -9.89 -10.93
C ARG A 181 9.81 -11.34 -11.42
N ALA A 182 9.53 -11.58 -12.71
CA ALA A 182 9.62 -12.90 -13.30
C ALA A 182 11.08 -13.22 -13.70
N LEU A 183 11.90 -13.65 -12.74
CA LEU A 183 13.33 -13.94 -12.96
C LEU A 183 13.58 -15.10 -13.93
N ASP A 184 12.69 -16.08 -13.95
CA ASP A 184 12.74 -17.23 -14.85
C ASP A 184 12.30 -16.91 -16.29
N TYR A 185 11.71 -15.73 -16.52
CA TYR A 185 11.21 -15.33 -17.83
C TYR A 185 12.18 -14.38 -18.55
N THR A 186 12.99 -14.94 -19.46
CA THR A 186 14.03 -14.18 -20.18
C THR A 186 13.60 -13.68 -21.57
N LYS A 187 12.44 -14.10 -22.09
CA LYS A 187 12.03 -13.79 -23.48
C LYS A 187 11.68 -12.32 -23.71
N ARG A 188 11.24 -11.60 -22.67
CA ARG A 188 10.94 -10.16 -22.75
C ARG A 188 11.41 -9.48 -21.46
N PRO A 189 12.05 -8.30 -21.55
CA PRO A 189 12.48 -7.55 -20.39
C PRO A 189 11.28 -6.96 -19.64
N ASN A 190 11.54 -6.43 -18.44
CA ASN A 190 10.56 -5.72 -17.61
C ASN A 190 9.28 -6.55 -17.39
N ALA A 191 9.47 -7.85 -17.14
CA ALA A 191 8.40 -8.79 -16.90
C ALA A 191 8.19 -9.01 -15.40
N LEU A 192 6.97 -8.79 -14.93
CA LEU A 192 6.52 -9.20 -13.60
C LEU A 192 5.50 -10.32 -13.71
N ARG A 193 5.40 -11.12 -12.66
CA ARG A 193 4.45 -12.21 -12.50
C ARG A 193 3.48 -11.88 -11.39
N LEU A 194 2.20 -12.09 -11.67
CA LEU A 194 1.12 -12.04 -10.69
C LEU A 194 0.53 -13.45 -10.57
N SER A 195 0.63 -14.04 -9.39
CA SER A 195 0.12 -15.38 -9.08
C SER A 195 -1.00 -15.25 -8.07
N ILE A 196 -2.21 -15.72 -8.39
CA ILE A 196 -3.34 -15.70 -7.45
C ILE A 196 -3.41 -17.05 -6.73
N HIS A 197 -3.64 -17.05 -5.41
CA HIS A 197 -3.80 -18.27 -4.64
C HIS A 197 -5.00 -19.08 -5.17
N GLN A 198 -4.75 -20.35 -5.56
CA GLN A 198 -5.72 -21.23 -6.23
C GLN A 198 -6.33 -20.68 -7.53
N GLY A 199 -5.68 -19.70 -8.16
CA GLY A 199 -6.23 -18.98 -9.30
C GLY A 199 -5.32 -18.94 -10.53
N PRO A 200 -5.62 -18.01 -11.46
CA PRO A 200 -4.82 -17.82 -12.65
C PRO A 200 -3.49 -17.13 -12.33
N GLN A 201 -2.51 -17.37 -13.21
CA GLN A 201 -1.20 -16.75 -13.17
C GLN A 201 -0.99 -15.92 -14.42
N PHE A 202 -0.50 -14.69 -14.26
CA PHE A 202 -0.27 -13.76 -15.36
C PHE A 202 1.20 -13.31 -15.41
N LEU A 203 1.69 -13.04 -16.62
CA LEU A 203 2.86 -12.22 -16.84
C LEU A 203 2.44 -10.86 -17.38
N PHE A 204 2.97 -9.80 -16.79
CA PHE A 204 2.85 -8.45 -17.31
C PHE A 204 4.19 -8.04 -17.89
N ARG A 205 4.18 -7.48 -19.10
CA ARG A 205 5.34 -6.77 -19.67
C ARG A 205 5.07 -5.29 -19.61
N LEU A 206 6.02 -4.57 -19.03
CA LEU A 206 6.02 -3.12 -18.93
C LEU A 206 7.04 -2.50 -19.88
N GLN A 207 6.90 -1.19 -20.09
CA GLN A 207 7.80 -0.43 -20.97
C GLN A 207 9.15 -0.19 -20.28
N ASN A 208 9.12 0.29 -19.04
CA ASN A 208 10.31 0.73 -18.29
C ASN A 208 10.53 -0.14 -17.04
N PRO A 209 11.79 -0.31 -16.58
CA PRO A 209 12.08 -1.03 -15.33
C PRO A 209 11.53 -0.30 -14.11
N MET A 210 11.54 1.04 -14.10
CA MET A 210 10.94 1.85 -13.02
C MET A 210 9.43 1.65 -12.95
N GLU A 211 8.74 1.55 -14.09
CA GLU A 211 7.31 1.22 -14.11
C GLU A 211 7.06 -0.18 -13.55
N MET A 212 7.90 -1.17 -13.90
CA MET A 212 7.79 -2.51 -13.35
C MET A 212 7.90 -2.51 -11.82
N ILE A 213 8.89 -1.80 -11.26
CA ILE A 213 9.05 -1.67 -9.80
C ILE A 213 7.82 -0.99 -9.19
N SER A 214 7.39 0.14 -9.75
CA SER A 214 6.20 0.85 -9.29
C SER A 214 4.95 -0.03 -9.30
N TRP A 215 4.74 -0.84 -10.35
CA TRP A 215 3.64 -1.79 -10.39
C TRP A 215 3.76 -2.91 -9.35
N ILE A 216 4.97 -3.42 -9.10
CA ILE A 216 5.21 -4.42 -8.03
C ILE A 216 4.87 -3.81 -6.68
N GLU A 217 5.34 -2.60 -6.37
CA GLU A 217 5.08 -1.91 -5.10
C GLU A 217 3.58 -1.71 -4.86
N HIS A 218 2.85 -1.24 -5.86
CA HIS A 218 1.41 -1.02 -5.73
C HIS A 218 0.63 -2.33 -5.61
N LEU A 219 1.01 -3.37 -6.38
CA LEU A 219 0.38 -4.69 -6.27
C LEU A 219 0.66 -5.34 -4.90
N GLN A 220 1.89 -5.26 -4.41
CA GLN A 220 2.25 -5.76 -3.09
C GLN A 220 1.56 -4.98 -1.97
N ALA A 221 1.44 -3.65 -2.09
CA ALA A 221 0.64 -2.86 -1.16
C ALA A 221 -0.82 -3.31 -1.13
N ALA A 222 -1.43 -3.54 -2.30
CA ALA A 222 -2.79 -4.06 -2.43
C ALA A 222 -2.94 -5.45 -1.80
N ILE A 223 -2.01 -6.36 -2.06
CA ILE A 223 -1.96 -7.70 -1.49
C ILE A 223 -1.89 -7.63 0.05
N ASN A 224 -1.00 -6.80 0.59
CA ASN A 224 -0.80 -6.69 2.04
C ASN A 224 -2.05 -6.18 2.78
N ILE A 225 -2.85 -5.33 2.13
CA ILE A 225 -4.12 -4.84 2.70
C ILE A 225 -5.34 -5.71 2.37
N SER A 226 -5.17 -6.77 1.57
CA SER A 226 -6.29 -7.60 1.10
C SER A 226 -6.68 -8.75 2.02
N MET A 227 -5.80 -9.15 2.93
CA MET A 227 -6.12 -10.15 3.97
C MET A 227 -6.87 -9.53 5.14
N ASP A 228 -7.68 -10.29 5.85
CA ASP A 228 -8.38 -9.81 7.05
C ASP A 228 -7.38 -9.42 8.15
N LEU A 229 -7.70 -8.39 8.94
CA LEU A 229 -6.78 -7.82 9.94
C LEU A 229 -6.27 -8.85 10.95
N GLU A 230 -7.10 -9.80 11.34
CA GLU A 230 -6.78 -10.86 12.31
C GLU A 230 -5.82 -11.91 11.73
N SER A 231 -5.89 -12.13 10.41
CA SER A 231 -5.06 -13.11 9.70
C SER A 231 -3.67 -12.58 9.32
N ARG A 232 -3.44 -11.26 9.43
CA ARG A 232 -2.16 -10.64 9.04
C ARG A 232 -1.10 -10.90 10.11
N PRO A 233 0.07 -11.47 9.75
CA PRO A 233 1.16 -11.63 10.69
C PRO A 233 1.69 -10.25 11.12
N MET A 234 1.99 -10.08 12.41
CA MET A 234 2.59 -8.85 12.92
C MET A 234 3.93 -8.61 12.17
N PRO A 235 4.20 -7.38 11.68
CA PRO A 235 5.47 -7.09 11.02
C PRO A 235 6.65 -7.49 11.92
N LYS A 236 7.69 -8.10 11.34
CA LYS A 236 8.92 -8.37 12.08
C LYS A 236 9.67 -7.04 12.24
N PHE A 237 9.71 -6.50 13.45
CA PHE A 237 10.55 -5.35 13.75
C PHE A 237 12.00 -5.79 13.72
N MET A 238 12.75 -5.40 12.69
CA MET A 238 14.20 -5.50 12.71
C MET A 238 14.73 -4.42 13.65
N THR A 239 14.88 -4.76 14.93
CA THR A 239 15.68 -3.91 15.82
C THR A 239 17.11 -3.99 15.32
N LEU A 240 17.71 -2.84 15.01
CA LEU A 240 19.12 -2.80 14.67
C LEU A 240 19.88 -3.46 15.83
N PRO A 241 20.77 -4.44 15.56
CA PRO A 241 21.55 -5.04 16.62
C PRO A 241 22.33 -3.92 17.30
N GLY A 242 22.10 -3.73 18.60
CA GLY A 242 22.98 -2.92 19.42
C GLY A 242 24.40 -3.48 19.26
N ARG A 243 25.42 -2.62 19.31
CA ARG A 243 26.83 -2.88 18.95
C ARG A 243 27.51 -4.09 19.66
N LEU A 244 26.79 -4.80 20.52
CA LEU A 244 27.20 -6.03 21.21
C LEU A 244 26.56 -7.33 20.65
N ALA A 245 25.56 -7.24 19.76
CA ALA A 245 24.79 -8.40 19.26
C ALA A 245 25.28 -8.96 17.92
N ALA A 246 26.44 -8.53 17.42
CA ALA A 246 26.99 -9.00 16.14
C ALA A 246 27.60 -10.42 16.20
N VAL A 247 27.59 -11.07 17.37
CA VAL A 247 28.22 -12.39 17.55
C VAL A 247 27.26 -13.55 17.28
N THR A 248 25.94 -13.32 17.18
CA THR A 248 24.99 -14.43 17.25
C THR A 248 23.85 -14.41 16.24
N ALA A 249 24.20 -14.41 14.95
CA ALA A 249 23.21 -14.68 13.89
C ALA A 249 22.71 -16.15 13.84
N ASN A 250 23.17 -17.02 14.75
CA ASN A 250 22.81 -18.44 14.87
C ASN A 250 22.20 -18.79 16.25
N ASP A 251 21.59 -17.83 16.96
CA ASP A 251 21.08 -18.09 18.31
C ASP A 251 19.82 -18.95 18.31
N ALA A 252 19.92 -20.13 18.93
CA ALA A 252 18.79 -20.99 19.30
C ALA A 252 17.71 -20.23 20.08
N GLN A 253 18.08 -19.18 20.83
CA GLN A 253 17.15 -18.30 21.52
C GLN A 253 16.26 -17.49 20.57
N THR A 254 16.80 -17.00 19.45
CA THR A 254 16.02 -16.27 18.44
C THR A 254 15.00 -17.18 17.77
N LEU A 255 15.42 -18.40 17.43
CA LEU A 255 14.53 -19.44 16.90
C LEU A 255 13.45 -19.85 17.91
N ALA A 256 13.80 -20.00 19.19
CA ALA A 256 12.84 -20.32 20.25
C ALA A 256 11.80 -19.20 20.44
N LEU A 257 12.21 -17.93 20.34
CA LEU A 257 11.30 -16.78 20.37
C LEU A 257 10.35 -16.78 19.17
N GLU A 258 10.84 -17.13 17.98
CA GLU A 258 10.03 -17.25 16.76
C GLU A 258 9.04 -18.41 16.86
N GLN A 259 9.47 -19.58 17.36
CA GLN A 259 8.61 -20.73 17.61
C GLN A 259 7.52 -20.42 18.65
N LEU A 260 7.87 -19.78 19.77
CA LEU A 260 6.90 -19.36 20.80
C LEU A 260 5.86 -18.38 20.25
N ARG A 261 6.29 -17.50 19.34
CA ARG A 261 5.39 -16.57 18.65
C ARG A 261 4.43 -17.31 17.73
N GLU A 262 4.92 -18.24 16.92
CA GLU A 262 4.08 -19.10 16.07
C GLU A 262 3.11 -19.95 16.89
N GLN A 263 3.53 -20.44 18.05
CA GLN A 263 2.71 -21.23 18.97
C GLN A 263 1.54 -20.41 19.50
N ARG A 264 1.79 -19.16 19.93
CA ARG A 264 0.73 -18.22 20.34
C ARG A 264 -0.27 -17.93 19.22
N TYR A 265 0.19 -17.85 17.97
CA TYR A 265 -0.72 -17.70 16.83
C TYR A 265 -1.61 -18.93 16.65
N ARG A 266 -1.06 -20.15 16.81
CA ARG A 266 -1.85 -21.39 16.73
C ARG A 266 -2.88 -21.46 17.85
N GLU A 267 -2.47 -21.19 19.09
CA GLU A 267 -3.35 -21.17 20.25
C GLU A 267 -4.51 -20.16 20.09
N HIS A 268 -4.21 -18.96 19.59
CA HIS A 268 -5.24 -17.94 19.33
C HIS A 268 -6.19 -18.35 18.19
N ALA A 269 -5.70 -19.04 17.17
CA ALA A 269 -6.52 -19.56 16.09
C ALA A 269 -7.44 -20.71 16.56
N GLU A 270 -6.95 -21.56 17.48
CA GLU A 270 -7.74 -22.66 18.06
C GLU A 270 -8.85 -22.18 19.01
N MET A 271 -8.66 -21.06 19.71
CA MET A 271 -9.70 -20.48 20.59
C MET A 271 -10.90 -19.86 19.85
N LEU A 272 -10.78 -19.63 18.54
CA LEU A 272 -11.82 -18.99 17.71
C LEU A 272 -12.69 -20.01 16.93
N ILE A 273 -12.52 -21.30 17.20
CA ILE A 273 -13.31 -22.42 16.66
C ILE A 273 -14.21 -22.98 17.75
#